data_AF-A0A846M078-F1
#
_entry.id   AF-A0A846M078-F1
#
_cell.length_a   1.000
_cell.length_b   1.000
_cell.length_c   1.000
_cell.angle_alpha   90.00
_cell.angle_beta   90.00
_cell.angle_gamma   90.00
#
_symmetry.space_group_name_H-M   'P 1'
#
loop_
_entity.id
_entity.type
_entity.pdbx_description
1 polymer ?
#
loop_
_entity_poly.entity_id
_entity_poly.type
_entity_poly.pdbx_seq_one_letter_code
_entity_poly.pdbx_strand_id
1 'polypeptide(L)'
;MSGLEAPEKAHITTTCERFITNVLKPRFLPVLRPTEFNYPVDIQGKWHGTRYRFLQRYRSGFADNRGEEFDAPFVRLDWIAPDRFNIQWHRHTGAWFCIHRGKTLAQALKLIETDGILHPN
;
A
#
# COMPACT_ATOMS: atom_id res chain seq x y z
N MET A 1 17.32 -21.12 3.10
CA MET A 1 17.01 -19.67 3.06
C MET A 1 16.43 -19.32 4.41
N SER A 2 17.01 -18.38 5.16
CA SER A 2 16.42 -17.89 6.41
C SER A 2 15.11 -17.17 6.09
N GLY A 3 14.14 -17.23 7.00
CA GLY A 3 12.87 -16.55 6.85
C GLY A 3 13.00 -15.04 7.01
N LEU A 4 11.88 -14.32 6.86
CA LEU A 4 11.84 -12.90 7.22
C LEU A 4 11.95 -12.78 8.75
N GLU A 5 13.08 -12.26 9.21
CA GLU A 5 13.39 -12.12 10.63
C GLU A 5 12.71 -10.88 11.25
N ALA A 6 12.49 -10.91 12.57
CA ALA A 6 11.81 -9.83 13.27
C ALA A 6 12.48 -8.44 13.11
N PRO A 7 13.82 -8.30 13.19
CA PRO A 7 14.48 -7.00 13.00
C PRO A 7 14.28 -6.44 11.59
N GLU A 8 14.37 -7.28 10.57
CA GLU A 8 14.14 -6.86 9.19
C GLU A 8 12.68 -6.46 8.97
N LYS A 9 11.74 -7.25 9.50
CA LYS A 9 10.31 -6.94 9.43
C LYS A 9 10.00 -5.60 10.09
N ALA A 10 10.60 -5.30 11.24
CA ALA A 10 10.46 -4.02 11.93
C ALA A 10 11.04 -2.87 11.08
N HIS A 11 12.23 -3.05 10.51
CA HIS A 11 12.86 -2.05 9.64
C HIS A 11 12.00 -1.72 8.41
N ILE A 12 11.47 -2.75 7.73
CA ILE A 12 10.55 -2.58 6.59
C ILE A 12 9.30 -1.81 7.03
N THR A 13 8.72 -2.19 8.17
CA THR A 13 7.51 -1.56 8.72
C THR A 13 7.72 -0.06 8.95
N THR A 14 8.74 0.31 9.73
CA THR A 14 9.03 1.71 10.06
C THR A 14 9.34 2.53 8.81
N THR A 15 10.02 1.95 7.83
CA THR A 15 10.38 2.65 6.58
C THR A 15 9.14 2.89 5.72
N CYS A 16 8.27 1.89 5.57
CA CYS A 16 7.01 2.01 4.85
C CYS A 16 6.03 2.97 5.53
N GLU A 17 5.91 2.94 6.87
CA GLU A 17 5.05 3.86 7.63
C GLU A 17 5.50 5.31 7.49
N ARG A 18 6.82 5.55 7.51
CA ARG A 18 7.40 6.87 7.23
C ARG A 18 7.09 7.32 5.81
N PHE A 19 7.23 6.44 4.83
CA PHE A 19 6.89 6.74 3.44
C PHE A 19 5.40 7.05 3.26
N ILE A 20 4.51 6.28 3.89
CA ILE A 20 3.07 6.55 3.89
C ILE A 20 2.79 7.94 4.47
N THR A 21 3.35 8.24 5.65
CA THR A 21 3.08 9.48 6.39
C THR A 21 3.63 10.71 5.68
N ASN A 22 4.85 10.62 5.14
CA ASN A 22 5.57 11.79 4.63
C ASN A 22 5.45 11.97 3.11
N VAL A 23 5.03 10.95 2.37
CA VAL A 23 4.96 10.98 0.90
C VAL A 23 3.54 10.69 0.41
N LEU A 24 2.98 9.52 0.75
CA LEU A 24 1.71 9.11 0.16
C LEU A 24 0.53 9.95 0.66
N LYS A 25 0.38 10.12 1.99
CA LYS A 25 -0.72 10.90 2.55
C LYS A 25 -0.71 12.36 2.07
N PRO A 26 0.41 13.11 2.14
CA PRO A 26 0.42 14.50 1.66
C PRO A 26 0.11 14.63 0.17
N ARG A 27 0.48 13.63 -0.66
CA ARG A 27 0.27 13.67 -2.11
C ARG A 27 -1.14 13.23 -2.53
N PHE A 28 -1.61 12.11 -2.00
CA PHE A 28 -2.83 11.44 -2.48
C PHE A 28 -4.03 11.63 -1.54
N LEU A 29 -3.80 12.06 -0.30
CA LEU A 29 -4.85 12.38 0.67
C LEU A 29 -4.55 13.70 1.42
N PRO A 30 -4.33 14.83 0.72
CA PRO A 30 -4.02 16.10 1.37
C PRO A 30 -5.21 16.68 2.15
N VAL A 31 -6.43 16.39 1.69
CA VAL A 31 -7.68 16.88 2.28
C VAL A 31 -8.73 15.79 2.16
N LEU A 32 -9.46 15.53 3.26
CA LEU A 32 -10.60 14.63 3.26
C LEU A 32 -11.80 15.32 2.59
N ARG A 33 -12.28 14.74 1.49
CA ARG A 33 -13.40 15.26 0.70
C ARG A 33 -14.53 14.23 0.69
N PRO A 34 -15.54 14.37 1.57
CA PRO A 34 -16.70 13.49 1.53
C PRO A 34 -17.42 13.60 0.18
N THR A 35 -17.88 12.47 -0.34
CA THR A 35 -18.68 12.39 -1.57
C THR A 35 -19.97 11.60 -1.31
N GLU A 36 -20.88 11.58 -2.27
CA GLU A 36 -22.03 10.66 -2.28
C GLU A 36 -21.60 9.21 -2.58
N PHE A 37 -20.42 9.00 -3.17
CA PHE A 37 -19.79 7.71 -3.38
C PHE A 37 -18.77 7.39 -2.27
N ASN A 38 -18.08 6.24 -2.40
CA ASN A 38 -16.93 5.92 -1.56
C ASN A 38 -15.80 6.94 -1.75
N TYR A 39 -15.26 7.48 -0.66
CA TYR A 39 -14.15 8.43 -0.69
C TYR A 39 -12.99 7.98 0.22
N PRO A 40 -11.73 8.27 -0.16
CA PRO A 40 -10.59 7.87 0.64
C PRO A 40 -10.52 8.69 1.94
N VAL A 41 -10.20 8.01 3.04
CA VAL A 41 -10.08 8.61 4.38
C VAL A 41 -8.75 8.27 5.06
N ASP A 42 -8.04 7.25 4.59
CA ASP A 42 -6.70 6.93 5.08
C ASP A 42 -5.86 6.18 4.04
N ILE A 43 -4.54 6.21 4.20
CA ILE A 43 -3.59 5.33 3.52
C ILE A 43 -2.75 4.66 4.61
N GLN A 44 -2.69 3.34 4.60
CA GLN A 44 -2.04 2.55 5.65
C GLN A 44 -1.27 1.36 5.08
N GLY A 45 -0.42 0.77 5.92
CA GLY A 45 0.34 -0.42 5.61
C GLY A 45 -0.06 -1.60 6.47
N LYS A 46 -0.11 -2.81 5.91
CA LYS A 46 -0.48 -4.02 6.66
C LYS A 46 0.31 -5.23 6.19
N TRP A 47 0.77 -6.03 7.15
CA TRP A 47 1.39 -7.33 6.88
C TRP A 47 0.34 -8.41 6.62
N HIS A 48 0.67 -9.32 5.69
CA HIS A 48 -0.02 -10.59 5.49
C HIS A 48 1.02 -11.67 5.18
N GLY A 49 1.49 -12.36 6.22
CA GLY A 49 2.65 -13.26 6.14
C GLY A 49 3.93 -12.46 5.86
N THR A 50 4.66 -12.85 4.82
CA THR A 50 5.88 -12.17 4.33
C THR A 50 5.59 -11.05 3.32
N ARG A 51 4.33 -10.61 3.22
CA ARG A 51 3.90 -9.60 2.24
C ARG A 51 3.46 -8.34 2.95
N TYR A 52 4.03 -7.19 2.59
CA TYR A 52 3.59 -5.89 3.08
C TYR A 52 2.68 -5.24 2.04
N ARG A 53 1.45 -4.88 2.42
CA ARG A 53 0.46 -4.26 1.53
C ARG A 53 0.30 -2.79 1.88
N PHE A 54 0.22 -1.96 0.86
CA PHE A 54 -0.30 -0.60 0.97
C PHE A 54 -1.79 -0.62 0.63
N LEU A 55 -2.60 -0.01 1.49
CA LEU A 55 -4.06 0.01 1.38
C LEU A 55 -4.56 1.43 1.48
N GLN A 56 -5.59 1.73 0.70
CA GLN A 56 -6.40 2.92 0.87
C GLN A 56 -7.66 2.53 1.63
N ARG A 57 -7.93 3.21 2.74
CA ARG A 57 -9.21 3.09 3.44
C ARG A 57 -10.21 4.02 2.81
N TYR A 58 -11.36 3.48 2.49
CA TYR A 58 -12.50 4.22 2.00
C TYR A 58 -13.59 4.29 3.06
N ARG A 59 -14.37 5.37 3.01
CA ARG A 59 -15.63 5.49 3.71
C ARG A 59 -16.76 5.63 2.70
N SER A 60 -17.87 4.94 2.94
CA SER A 60 -19.05 5.04 2.09
C SER A 60 -19.78 6.37 2.27
N GLY A 61 -20.06 7.01 1.14
CA GLY A 61 -20.98 8.14 1.03
C GLY A 61 -22.41 7.75 0.68
N PHE A 62 -22.65 6.49 0.28
CA PHE A 62 -23.96 6.03 -0.19
C PHE A 62 -24.98 6.07 0.95
N ALA A 63 -26.24 6.37 0.64
CA ALA A 63 -27.25 6.62 1.66
C ALA A 63 -27.58 5.38 2.52
N ASP A 64 -27.50 4.19 1.93
CA ASP A 64 -27.85 2.90 2.52
C ASP A 64 -26.78 2.37 3.49
N ASN A 65 -25.51 2.72 3.29
CA ASN A 65 -24.40 2.29 4.17
C ASN A 65 -23.45 3.43 4.53
N ARG A 66 -23.98 4.65 4.64
CA ARG A 66 -23.22 5.87 4.90
C ARG A 66 -22.35 5.71 6.14
N GLY A 67 -21.06 5.96 5.99
CA GLY A 67 -20.10 5.91 7.09
C GLY A 67 -19.42 4.56 7.29
N GLU A 68 -19.86 3.48 6.63
CA GLU A 68 -19.13 2.21 6.64
C GLU A 68 -17.73 2.38 6.03
N GLU A 69 -16.73 1.69 6.59
CA GLU A 69 -15.35 1.77 6.14
C GLU A 69 -14.80 0.42 5.66
N PHE A 70 -13.99 0.45 4.61
CA PHE A 70 -13.34 -0.73 4.08
C PHE A 70 -11.95 -0.41 3.51
N ASP A 71 -11.08 -1.41 3.49
CA ASP A 71 -9.71 -1.28 3.00
C ASP A 71 -9.57 -1.88 1.60
N ALA A 72 -9.02 -1.10 0.66
CA ALA A 72 -8.70 -1.54 -0.70
C ALA A 72 -7.17 -1.53 -0.91
N PRO A 73 -6.53 -2.69 -1.12
CA PRO A 73 -5.10 -2.72 -1.44
C PRO A 73 -4.84 -2.20 -2.85
N PHE A 74 -3.71 -1.52 -3.05
CA PHE A 74 -3.27 -1.03 -4.38
C PHE A 74 -1.87 -1.53 -4.75
N VAL A 75 -0.95 -1.67 -3.78
CA VAL A 75 0.39 -2.25 -3.98
C VAL A 75 0.73 -3.24 -2.88
N ARG A 76 1.53 -4.26 -3.23
CA ARG A 76 2.12 -5.21 -2.28
C ARG A 76 3.58 -5.49 -2.58
N LEU A 77 4.40 -5.47 -1.53
CA LEU A 77 5.78 -5.91 -1.53
C LEU A 77 5.81 -7.37 -1.06
N ASP A 78 6.16 -8.28 -1.94
CA ASP A 78 6.41 -9.67 -1.61
C ASP A 78 7.90 -9.81 -1.25
N TRP A 79 8.21 -10.02 0.04
CA TRP A 79 9.58 -10.27 0.48
C TRP A 79 10.05 -11.63 -0.05
N ILE A 80 11.22 -11.64 -0.71
CA ILE A 80 11.80 -12.86 -1.31
C ILE A 80 13.14 -13.24 -0.69
N ALA A 81 13.88 -12.27 -0.18
CA ALA A 81 15.18 -12.42 0.48
C ALA A 81 15.52 -11.08 1.19
N PRO A 82 16.58 -11.03 2.02
CA PRO A 82 16.99 -9.80 2.68
C PRO A 82 17.11 -8.62 1.71
N ASP A 83 16.40 -7.53 1.99
CA ASP A 83 16.29 -6.33 1.15
C ASP A 83 15.99 -6.64 -0.34
N ARG A 84 15.14 -7.64 -0.61
CA ARG A 84 14.71 -8.01 -1.96
C ARG A 84 13.21 -8.26 -2.00
N PHE A 85 12.54 -7.56 -2.91
CA PHE A 85 11.08 -7.56 -3.04
C PHE A 85 10.64 -7.72 -4.49
N ASN A 86 9.56 -8.47 -4.68
CA ASN A 86 8.73 -8.34 -5.88
C ASN A 86 7.60 -7.34 -5.58
N ILE A 87 7.31 -6.46 -6.54
CA ILE A 87 6.26 -5.45 -6.42
C ILE A 87 5.06 -5.93 -7.22
N GLN A 88 3.93 -6.04 -6.55
CA GLN A 88 2.66 -6.49 -7.11
C GLN A 88 1.68 -5.32 -7.12
N TRP A 89 1.10 -5.05 -8.28
CA TRP A 89 -0.03 -4.13 -8.44
C TRP A 89 -1.35 -4.88 -8.25
N HIS A 90 -2.28 -4.27 -7.52
CA HIS A 90 -3.63 -4.80 -7.37
C HIS A 90 -4.59 -4.13 -8.34
N ARG A 91 -5.09 -4.88 -9.31
CA ARG A 91 -6.15 -4.42 -10.19
C ARG A 91 -7.46 -4.41 -9.42
N HIS A 92 -8.33 -3.43 -9.69
CA HIS A 92 -9.66 -3.30 -9.06
C HIS A 92 -10.56 -4.54 -9.22
N THR A 93 -10.22 -5.46 -10.14
CA THR A 93 -10.89 -6.76 -10.30
C THR A 93 -10.39 -7.86 -9.36
N GLY A 94 -9.55 -7.53 -8.36
CA GLY A 94 -9.04 -8.49 -7.36
C GLY A 94 -7.76 -9.23 -7.76
N ALA A 95 -7.25 -9.00 -8.98
CA ALA A 95 -6.06 -9.68 -9.50
C ALA A 95 -4.77 -8.97 -9.08
N TRP A 96 -3.72 -9.75 -8.83
CA TRP A 96 -2.38 -9.25 -8.52
C TRP A 96 -1.43 -9.50 -9.69
N PHE A 97 -0.75 -8.45 -10.15
CA PHE A 97 0.21 -8.52 -11.24
C PHE A 97 1.59 -8.11 -10.75
N CYS A 98 2.59 -8.97 -10.94
CA CYS A 98 3.96 -8.64 -10.61
C CYS A 98 4.55 -7.72 -11.69
N ILE A 99 4.76 -6.45 -11.34
CA ILE A 99 5.26 -5.41 -12.25
C ILE A 99 6.78 -5.29 -12.17
N HIS A 100 7.35 -5.50 -10.98
CA HIS A 100 8.79 -5.45 -10.77
C HIS A 100 9.28 -6.60 -9.90
N ARG A 101 10.51 -7.05 -10.17
CA ARG A 101 11.15 -8.16 -9.46
C ARG A 101 12.48 -7.76 -8.84
N GLY A 102 12.80 -8.36 -7.70
CA GLY A 102 14.12 -8.28 -7.05
C GLY A 102 14.58 -6.87 -6.69
N LYS A 103 13.65 -5.96 -6.38
CA LYS A 103 13.97 -4.57 -5.99
C LYS A 103 14.38 -4.50 -4.54
N THR A 104 15.28 -3.58 -4.21
CA THR A 104 15.53 -3.19 -2.82
C THR A 104 14.31 -2.45 -2.27
N LEU A 105 14.20 -2.33 -0.94
CA LEU A 105 13.13 -1.56 -0.33
C LEU A 105 13.12 -0.12 -0.85
N ALA A 106 14.29 0.52 -0.91
CA ALA A 106 14.43 1.88 -1.43
C ALA A 106 13.97 2.01 -2.89
N GLN A 107 14.37 1.07 -3.76
CA GLN A 107 13.91 1.05 -5.15
C GLN A 107 12.40 0.85 -5.26
N ALA A 108 11.83 -0.02 -4.41
CA ALA A 108 10.40 -0.29 -4.41
C ALA A 108 9.60 0.94 -4.00
N LEU A 109 9.99 1.63 -2.92
CA LEU A 109 9.33 2.86 -2.49
C LEU A 109 9.45 3.96 -3.55
N LYS A 110 10.60 4.07 -4.23
CA LYS A 110 10.76 5.02 -5.33
C LYS A 110 9.81 4.72 -6.49
N LEU A 111 9.65 3.46 -6.87
CA LEU A 111 8.71 3.04 -7.91
C LEU A 111 7.27 3.35 -7.52
N ILE A 112 6.87 3.08 -6.26
CA ILE A 112 5.54 3.42 -5.76
C ILE A 112 5.28 4.93 -5.80
N GLU A 113 6.30 5.75 -5.54
CA GLU A 113 6.18 7.20 -5.63
C GLU A 113 6.00 7.68 -7.09
N THR A 114 6.72 7.10 -8.04
CA THR A 114 6.84 7.65 -9.41
C THR A 114 6.00 6.97 -10.48
N ASP A 115 5.68 5.69 -10.31
CA ASP A 115 4.93 4.92 -11.30
C ASP A 115 3.42 5.01 -11.03
N GLY A 116 2.69 5.65 -11.95
CA GLY A 116 1.25 5.87 -11.83
C GLY A 116 0.43 4.58 -11.71
N ILE A 117 0.91 3.45 -12.22
CA ILE A 117 0.20 2.17 -12.04
C ILE A 117 0.19 1.71 -10.58
N LEU A 118 1.17 2.17 -9.79
CA LEU A 118 1.35 1.82 -8.37
C LEU A 118 0.72 2.84 -7.43
N HIS A 119 0.04 3.87 -7.95
CA HIS A 119 -0.62 4.88 -7.12
C HIS A 119 -1.94 4.35 -6.55
N PRO A 120 -2.41 4.90 -5.41
CA PRO A 120 -3.77 4.65 -4.95
C PRO A 120 -4.80 5.08 -6.01
N ASN A 121 -5.86 4.29 -6.19
CA ASN A 121 -6.97 4.63 -7.08
C ASN A 121 -7.85 5.75 -6.51
#